data_AF-A0A0D0CUL9-F1
#
_entry.id   AF-A0A0D0CUL9-F1
#
_cell.length_a   1.000
_cell.length_b   1.000
_cell.length_c   1.000
_cell.angle_alpha   90.00
_cell.angle_beta   90.00
_cell.angle_gamma   90.00
#
_symmetry.space_group_name_H-M   'P 1'
#
loop_
_entity.id
_entity.type
_entity.pdbx_description
1 polymer ?
#
loop_
_entity_poly.entity_id
_entity_poly.type
_entity_poly.pdbx_seq_one_letter_code
_entity_poly.pdbx_strand_id
1 'polypeptide(L)'
;MTPFVTPAMKLLRLTSSDILNTSLIDVSTSQKVYTLATTQIDSQNPLNQDRGHPASLGESVSESPHIDSPTFSYENAITVKSEPSDITVRRTSVLDSTGFLVAEIIWRGRRLDMTLGKHHIRNLSELFDTSNARMLSDTLAIPSKFDPKLIWVATEDSLCLVDSISSSIHGVLHQNSILPSIPFKSCIPISTSRPEPRHNNPKSGKIHRTCIPGLGHRFLELESNHTPEQEVELIVSFFMMEMIRRGRFTFTPYTFERSNFWSIIEVKELLMRKLGVKRNR
;
A
#
# COMPACT_ATOMS: atom_id res chain seq x y z
N MET A 1 22.93 17.46 25.25
CA MET A 1 23.00 16.69 23.99
C MET A 1 22.40 15.32 24.25
N THR A 2 21.18 15.07 23.79
CA THR A 2 20.60 13.73 23.84
C THR A 2 21.23 12.88 22.73
N PRO A 3 21.61 11.63 23.00
CA PRO A 3 22.18 10.76 21.97
C PRO A 3 21.15 10.54 20.85
N PHE A 4 21.60 10.63 19.59
CA PHE A 4 20.78 10.33 18.42
C PHE A 4 20.50 8.84 18.40
N VAL A 5 19.30 8.43 18.82
CA VAL A 5 18.88 7.03 18.77
C VAL A 5 18.44 6.73 17.34
N THR A 6 19.17 5.85 16.65
CA THR A 6 18.75 5.37 15.33
C THR A 6 17.45 4.58 15.49
N PRO A 7 16.37 4.90 14.74
CA PRO A 7 15.13 4.16 14.84
C PRO A 7 15.37 2.69 14.47
N ALA A 8 14.78 1.79 15.23
CA ALA A 8 14.80 0.37 14.90
C ALA A 8 14.01 0.16 13.60
N MET A 9 14.52 -0.70 12.72
CA MET A 9 13.86 -1.08 11.47
C MET A 9 13.22 -2.47 11.62
N LYS A 10 12.01 -2.62 11.13
CA LYS A 10 11.26 -3.87 11.00
C LYS A 10 11.41 -4.38 9.57
N LEU A 11 11.78 -5.66 9.43
CA LEU A 11 11.95 -6.30 8.13
C LEU A 11 10.89 -7.38 7.94
N LEU A 12 10.01 -7.17 6.97
CA LEU A 12 8.90 -8.07 6.62
C LEU A 12 9.22 -8.81 5.31
N ARG A 13 9.27 -10.13 5.34
CA ARG A 13 9.43 -10.98 4.15
C ARG A 13 8.07 -11.32 3.55
N LEU A 14 7.91 -11.13 2.25
CA LEU A 14 6.76 -11.63 1.49
C LEU A 14 6.96 -13.11 1.18
N THR A 15 5.93 -13.94 1.44
CA THR A 15 5.97 -15.37 1.15
C THR A 15 5.68 -15.73 -0.31
N SER A 16 5.11 -14.80 -1.08
CA SER A 16 4.74 -15.00 -2.48
C SER A 16 5.24 -13.86 -3.37
N SER A 17 5.47 -14.14 -4.66
CA SER A 17 5.70 -13.11 -5.67
C SER A 17 4.44 -12.32 -6.02
N ASP A 18 3.27 -12.94 -5.82
CA ASP A 18 1.98 -12.28 -5.98
C ASP A 18 1.66 -11.46 -4.72
N ILE A 19 1.82 -10.14 -4.83
CA ILE A 19 1.64 -9.21 -3.71
C ILE A 19 0.21 -9.16 -3.17
N LEU A 20 -0.76 -9.58 -3.99
CA LEU A 20 -2.17 -9.61 -3.65
C LEU A 20 -2.57 -10.92 -2.95
N ASN A 21 -1.67 -11.91 -2.93
CA ASN A 21 -1.84 -13.22 -2.32
C ASN A 21 -0.53 -13.64 -1.62
N THR A 22 -0.20 -12.95 -0.53
CA THR A 22 1.05 -13.15 0.21
C THR A 22 0.82 -13.03 1.71
N SER A 23 1.66 -13.70 2.50
CA SER A 23 1.83 -13.39 3.92
C SER A 23 3.04 -12.48 4.13
N LEU A 24 3.00 -11.64 5.16
CA LEU A 24 4.12 -10.84 5.63
C LEU A 24 4.67 -11.48 6.91
N ILE A 25 5.92 -11.96 6.85
CA ILE A 25 6.60 -12.60 7.97
C ILE A 25 7.63 -11.62 8.53
N ASP A 26 7.55 -11.29 9.81
CA ASP A 26 8.62 -10.57 10.49
C ASP A 26 9.85 -11.47 10.57
N VAL A 27 10.94 -11.03 9.94
CA VAL A 27 12.17 -11.79 9.83
C VAL A 27 12.81 -12.03 11.19
N SER A 28 12.69 -11.08 12.12
CA SER A 28 13.32 -11.15 13.44
C SER A 28 12.65 -12.19 14.34
N THR A 29 11.33 -12.29 14.27
CA THR A 29 10.53 -13.20 15.09
C THR A 29 10.15 -14.49 14.36
N SER A 30 10.33 -14.51 13.03
CA SER A 30 9.80 -15.55 12.12
C SER A 30 8.28 -15.74 12.24
N GLN A 31 7.55 -14.76 12.80
CA GLN A 31 6.11 -14.81 12.95
C GLN A 31 5.40 -14.15 11.78
N LYS A 32 4.25 -14.71 11.41
CA LYS A 32 3.35 -14.09 10.44
C LYS A 32 2.65 -12.90 11.08
N VAL A 33 2.84 -11.72 10.51
CA VAL A 33 2.24 -10.47 11.01
C VAL A 33 0.95 -10.15 10.27
N TYR A 34 0.95 -10.32 8.94
CA TYR A 34 -0.23 -10.06 8.11
C TYR A 34 -0.41 -11.12 7.03
N THR A 35 -1.66 -11.30 6.59
CA THR A 35 -2.04 -12.14 5.45
C THR A 35 -2.84 -11.31 4.47
N LEU A 36 -2.42 -11.27 3.21
CA LEU A 36 -3.15 -10.68 2.11
C LEU A 36 -3.68 -11.78 1.19
N ALA A 37 -4.98 -11.74 0.91
CA ALA A 37 -5.63 -12.69 0.04
C ALA A 37 -6.65 -11.99 -0.85
N THR A 38 -6.62 -12.29 -2.15
CA THR A 38 -7.52 -11.73 -3.14
C THR A 38 -8.43 -12.79 -3.72
N THR A 39 -9.74 -12.60 -3.59
CA THR A 39 -10.77 -13.50 -4.10
C THR A 39 -11.67 -12.79 -5.13
N GLN A 40 -12.26 -13.54 -6.05
CA GLN A 40 -13.32 -13.02 -6.91
C GLN A 40 -14.65 -13.03 -6.14
N ILE A 41 -15.46 -11.99 -6.31
CA ILE A 41 -16.80 -11.91 -5.75
C ILE A 41 -17.81 -12.04 -6.89
N ASP A 42 -18.75 -12.96 -6.77
CA ASP A 42 -19.89 -13.04 -7.66
C ASP A 42 -20.80 -11.83 -7.47
N SER A 43 -20.85 -10.97 -8.49
CA SER A 43 -21.66 -9.75 -8.51
C SER A 43 -23.17 -9.99 -8.39
N GLN A 44 -23.63 -11.24 -8.55
CA GLN A 44 -25.06 -11.57 -8.61
C GLN A 44 -25.77 -11.68 -7.25
N ASN A 45 -25.07 -11.51 -6.12
CA ASN A 45 -25.74 -11.61 -4.81
C ASN A 45 -25.25 -10.58 -3.76
N PRO A 46 -25.43 -9.27 -4.01
CA PRO A 46 -24.96 -8.22 -3.10
C PRO A 46 -25.75 -8.11 -1.78
N LEU A 47 -26.83 -8.88 -1.59
CA LEU A 47 -27.78 -8.69 -0.48
C LEU A 47 -27.68 -9.71 0.66
N ASN A 48 -26.87 -10.76 0.54
CA ASN A 48 -26.81 -11.83 1.57
C ASN A 48 -25.41 -12.07 2.18
N GLN A 49 -24.42 -11.21 1.95
CA GLN A 49 -23.20 -11.24 2.77
C GLN A 49 -23.48 -10.54 4.09
N ASP A 50 -24.04 -11.34 4.99
CA ASP A 50 -24.17 -11.11 6.42
C ASP A 50 -22.84 -10.58 6.95
N ARG A 51 -22.75 -9.26 7.15
CA ARG A 51 -21.72 -8.69 8.00
C ARG A 51 -21.97 -9.31 9.36
N GLY A 52 -21.18 -10.32 9.73
CA GLY A 52 -21.11 -10.88 11.07
C GLY A 52 -20.62 -9.81 12.05
N HIS A 53 -21.47 -8.82 12.32
CA HIS A 53 -21.32 -7.86 13.39
C HIS A 53 -22.08 -8.40 14.61
N PRO A 54 -21.46 -8.44 15.79
CA PRO A 54 -22.16 -8.72 17.03
C PRO A 54 -23.21 -7.63 17.28
N ALA A 55 -24.42 -8.07 17.62
CA ALA A 55 -25.60 -7.24 17.83
C ALA A 55 -25.34 -6.02 18.72
N SER A 56 -25.63 -4.82 18.19
CA SER A 56 -25.82 -3.60 18.98
C SER A 56 -27.22 -3.07 18.70
N LEU A 57 -28.03 -3.03 19.76
CA LEU A 57 -29.38 -2.49 19.81
C LEU A 57 -29.35 -0.95 20.00
N GLY A 58 -30.32 -0.27 19.37
CA GLY A 58 -30.68 1.14 19.61
C GLY A 58 -29.94 2.16 18.72
N GLU A 59 -30.52 3.25 18.22
CA GLU A 59 -31.83 3.86 18.46
C GLU A 59 -32.11 4.94 17.37
N SER A 60 -33.39 5.06 17.04
CA SER A 60 -34.18 6.07 16.30
C SER A 60 -33.66 7.49 15.96
N VAL A 61 -33.86 7.86 14.67
CA VAL A 61 -34.53 9.05 14.07
C VAL A 61 -34.15 10.49 14.51
N SER A 62 -33.74 11.33 13.53
CA SER A 62 -34.28 12.68 13.35
C SER A 62 -34.00 13.26 11.95
N GLU A 63 -35.05 13.82 11.33
CA GLU A 63 -35.12 14.43 9.99
C GLU A 63 -34.52 15.86 9.96
N SER A 64 -33.94 16.28 8.82
CA SER A 64 -33.77 17.71 8.50
C SER A 64 -33.62 18.02 7.01
N PRO A 65 -33.96 19.27 6.59
CA PRO A 65 -34.50 19.56 5.27
C PRO A 65 -33.48 20.01 4.21
N HIS A 66 -33.93 19.86 2.97
CA HIS A 66 -33.33 20.20 1.68
C HIS A 66 -32.87 21.66 1.53
N ILE A 67 -31.69 21.86 0.93
CA ILE A 67 -31.28 23.10 0.26
C ILE A 67 -30.91 22.76 -1.19
N ASP A 68 -31.66 23.33 -2.12
CA ASP A 68 -31.48 23.17 -3.56
C ASP A 68 -30.17 23.83 -4.04
N SER A 69 -29.40 23.10 -4.84
CA SER A 69 -28.21 23.60 -5.53
C SER A 69 -28.36 23.45 -7.05
N PRO A 70 -27.84 24.39 -7.85
CA PRO A 70 -28.13 24.50 -9.26
C PRO A 70 -27.45 23.41 -10.10
N THR A 71 -28.28 22.70 -10.87
CA THR A 71 -27.89 21.68 -11.85
C THR A 71 -27.34 22.35 -13.11
N PHE A 72 -26.04 22.19 -13.37
CA PHE A 72 -25.46 22.46 -14.70
C PHE A 72 -25.65 21.23 -15.59
N SER A 73 -26.60 21.30 -16.51
CA SER A 73 -26.84 20.27 -17.53
C SER A 73 -25.95 20.50 -18.75
N TYR A 74 -24.92 19.67 -18.91
CA TYR A 74 -24.26 19.47 -20.21
C TYR A 74 -24.94 18.29 -20.90
N GLU A 75 -25.97 18.59 -21.69
CA GLU A 75 -26.65 17.63 -22.56
C GLU A 75 -25.79 17.35 -23.79
N ASN A 76 -24.98 16.30 -23.73
CA ASN A 76 -24.41 15.65 -24.91
C ASN A 76 -24.78 14.17 -24.83
N ALA A 77 -26.01 13.85 -25.25
CA ALA A 77 -26.56 12.51 -25.25
C ALA A 77 -26.01 11.72 -26.44
N ILE A 78 -24.84 11.10 -26.26
CA ILE A 78 -24.41 9.98 -27.09
C ILE A 78 -24.98 8.71 -26.45
N THR A 79 -26.13 8.26 -26.94
CA THR A 79 -26.75 6.99 -26.53
C THR A 79 -25.94 5.82 -27.10
N VAL A 80 -24.84 5.48 -26.43
CA VAL A 80 -24.13 4.21 -26.68
C VAL A 80 -24.94 3.12 -26.01
N LYS A 81 -25.50 2.18 -26.78
CA LYS A 81 -26.02 0.91 -26.26
C LYS A 81 -24.86 0.14 -25.64
N SER A 82 -24.61 0.32 -24.34
CA SER A 82 -23.62 -0.44 -23.60
C SER A 82 -24.19 -1.84 -23.36
N GLU A 83 -23.66 -2.86 -24.03
CA GLU A 83 -23.84 -4.23 -23.58
C GLU A 83 -23.42 -4.33 -22.10
N PRO A 84 -24.13 -5.10 -21.27
CA PRO A 84 -23.74 -5.32 -19.88
C PRO A 84 -22.44 -6.12 -19.87
N SER A 85 -21.32 -5.42 -19.86
CA SER A 85 -20.03 -6.04 -19.61
C SER A 85 -20.06 -6.64 -18.21
N ASP A 86 -19.80 -7.93 -18.11
CA ASP A 86 -19.71 -8.66 -16.85
C ASP A 86 -18.49 -8.13 -16.08
N ILE A 87 -18.71 -7.14 -15.21
CA ILE A 87 -17.65 -6.52 -14.43
C ILE A 87 -17.23 -7.52 -13.36
N THR A 88 -16.09 -8.16 -13.56
CA THR A 88 -15.45 -8.98 -12.52
C THR A 88 -15.15 -8.12 -11.29
N VAL A 89 -15.74 -8.48 -10.15
CA VAL A 89 -15.44 -7.86 -8.87
C VAL A 89 -14.44 -8.73 -8.12
N ARG A 90 -13.43 -8.12 -7.52
CA ARG A 90 -12.45 -8.81 -6.66
C ARG A 90 -12.41 -8.15 -5.29
N ARG A 91 -12.00 -8.89 -4.28
CA ARG A 91 -11.78 -8.40 -2.92
C ARG A 91 -10.42 -8.85 -2.44
N THR A 92 -9.59 -7.90 -2.04
CA THR A 92 -8.36 -8.16 -1.30
C THR A 92 -8.62 -7.87 0.17
N SER A 93 -8.46 -8.90 1.00
CA SER A 93 -8.55 -8.79 2.46
C SER A 93 -7.14 -8.78 3.05
N VAL A 94 -6.90 -7.89 4.00
CA VAL A 94 -5.69 -7.85 4.82
C VAL A 94 -6.09 -8.27 6.23
N LEU A 95 -5.58 -9.42 6.66
CA LEU A 95 -5.79 -9.98 7.98
C LEU A 95 -4.54 -9.79 8.83
N ASP A 96 -4.69 -9.50 10.11
CA ASP A 96 -3.57 -9.52 11.07
C ASP A 96 -3.12 -10.95 11.43
N SER A 97 -2.23 -11.07 12.41
CA SER A 97 -1.71 -12.35 12.89
C SER A 97 -2.76 -13.20 13.60
N THR A 98 -3.84 -12.59 14.11
CA THR A 98 -4.98 -13.26 14.76
C THR A 98 -6.05 -13.69 13.77
N GLY A 99 -5.97 -13.23 12.52
CA GLY A 99 -6.97 -13.46 11.49
C GLY A 99 -8.07 -12.39 11.44
N PHE A 100 -7.93 -11.30 12.20
CA PHE A 100 -8.88 -10.20 12.18
C PHE A 100 -8.67 -9.33 10.93
N LEU A 101 -9.77 -8.90 10.30
CA LEU A 101 -9.75 -8.05 9.12
C LEU A 101 -9.36 -6.61 9.49
N VAL A 102 -8.16 -6.20 9.10
CA VAL A 102 -7.63 -4.85 9.39
C VAL A 102 -7.72 -3.91 8.20
N ALA A 103 -7.75 -4.44 6.98
CA ALA A 103 -8.02 -3.65 5.78
C ALA A 103 -8.71 -4.47 4.70
N GLU A 104 -9.47 -3.79 3.84
CA GLU A 104 -10.18 -4.37 2.73
C GLU A 104 -10.08 -3.48 1.50
N ILE A 105 -9.90 -4.08 0.33
CA ILE A 105 -9.93 -3.41 -0.96
C ILE A 105 -10.89 -4.16 -1.88
N ILE A 106 -11.93 -3.49 -2.35
CA ILE A 106 -12.86 -3.98 -3.36
C ILE A 106 -12.48 -3.39 -4.71
N TRP A 107 -12.23 -4.28 -5.67
CA TRP A 107 -11.86 -3.94 -7.04
C TRP A 107 -13.07 -4.12 -7.94
N ARG A 108 -13.57 -3.05 -8.54
CA ARG A 108 -14.67 -3.05 -9.51
C ARG A 108 -14.14 -2.52 -10.84
N GLY A 109 -13.42 -3.37 -11.57
CA GLY A 109 -12.63 -2.95 -12.73
C GLY A 109 -11.56 -1.92 -12.33
N ARG A 110 -11.73 -0.66 -12.75
CA ARG A 110 -10.82 0.46 -12.43
C ARG A 110 -11.18 1.21 -11.15
N ARG A 111 -12.37 0.98 -10.61
CA ARG A 111 -12.82 1.61 -9.37
C ARG A 111 -12.34 0.78 -8.20
N LEU A 112 -11.57 1.40 -7.32
CA LEU A 112 -11.19 0.85 -6.04
C LEU A 112 -12.08 1.45 -4.96
N ASP A 113 -12.43 0.63 -3.99
CA ASP A 113 -13.16 1.02 -2.80
C ASP A 113 -12.47 0.35 -1.61
N MET A 114 -11.99 1.13 -0.65
CA MET A 114 -11.08 0.64 0.38
C MET A 114 -11.58 0.98 1.78
N THR A 115 -11.29 0.12 2.75
CA THR A 115 -11.52 0.36 4.16
C THR A 115 -10.27 -0.01 4.94
N LEU A 116 -9.74 0.92 5.77
CA LEU A 116 -8.63 0.70 6.69
C LEU A 116 -9.14 0.82 8.12
N GLY A 117 -9.23 -0.31 8.84
CA GLY A 117 -9.89 -0.36 10.14
C GLY A 117 -11.32 0.16 10.06
N LYS A 118 -11.55 1.37 10.59
CA LYS A 118 -12.85 2.06 10.58
C LYS A 118 -12.95 3.17 9.53
N HIS A 119 -11.86 3.48 8.85
CA HIS A 119 -11.77 4.58 7.89
C HIS A 119 -12.07 4.09 6.48
N HIS A 120 -13.13 4.64 5.89
CA HIS A 120 -13.48 4.38 4.50
C HIS A 120 -12.68 5.32 3.59
N ILE A 121 -12.02 4.74 2.58
CA ILE A 121 -11.19 5.45 1.60
C ILE A 121 -11.81 5.26 0.22
N ARG A 122 -12.47 6.31 -0.27
CA ARG A 122 -13.28 6.24 -1.51
C ARG A 122 -12.43 6.24 -2.77
N ASN A 123 -11.20 6.75 -2.69
CA ASN A 123 -10.34 6.94 -3.85
C ASN A 123 -8.85 7.02 -3.44
N LEU A 124 -7.95 6.86 -4.42
CA LEU A 124 -6.50 6.95 -4.16
C LEU A 124 -6.05 8.33 -3.69
N SER A 125 -6.79 9.40 -3.99
CA SER A 125 -6.43 10.75 -3.54
C SER A 125 -6.69 10.98 -2.05
N GLU A 126 -7.37 10.05 -1.37
CA GLU A 126 -7.50 10.02 0.09
C GLU A 126 -6.32 9.30 0.75
N LEU A 127 -5.66 8.37 0.05
CA LEU A 127 -4.45 7.68 0.51
C LEU A 127 -3.16 8.45 0.15
N PHE A 128 -3.20 9.16 -0.97
CA PHE A 128 -2.05 9.86 -1.54
C PHE A 128 -2.38 11.31 -1.87
N ASP A 129 -1.42 12.22 -1.69
CA ASP A 129 -1.58 13.58 -2.19
C ASP A 129 -1.24 13.63 -3.69
N THR A 130 -2.22 13.24 -4.50
CA THR A 130 -2.11 13.24 -5.96
C THR A 130 -2.01 14.65 -6.54
N SER A 131 -2.39 15.69 -5.78
CA SER A 131 -2.28 17.08 -6.20
C SER A 131 -0.82 17.53 -6.28
N ASN A 132 0.04 16.96 -5.45
CA ASN A 132 1.47 17.24 -5.41
C ASN A 132 2.34 16.11 -5.97
N ALA A 133 1.72 15.08 -6.57
CA ALA A 133 2.44 14.04 -7.27
C ALA A 133 3.30 14.63 -8.40
N ARG A 134 4.57 14.20 -8.44
CA ARG A 134 5.54 14.55 -9.46
C ARG A 134 5.84 13.33 -10.31
N MET A 135 5.70 13.50 -11.61
CA MET A 135 6.14 12.53 -12.59
C MET A 135 7.39 13.05 -13.27
N LEU A 136 8.43 12.23 -13.26
CA LEU A 136 9.63 12.41 -14.05
C LEU A 136 9.73 11.24 -15.04
N SER A 137 10.73 11.27 -15.92
CA SER A 137 10.93 10.25 -16.95
C SER A 137 11.15 8.85 -16.36
N ASP A 138 11.92 8.75 -15.27
CA ASP A 138 12.36 7.52 -14.62
C ASP A 138 11.81 7.34 -13.20
N THR A 139 11.16 8.38 -12.68
CA THR A 139 10.78 8.48 -11.27
C THR A 139 9.34 8.94 -11.14
N LEU A 140 8.60 8.32 -10.23
CA LEU A 140 7.29 8.73 -9.77
C LEU A 140 7.40 9.06 -8.28
N ALA A 141 7.10 10.30 -7.91
CA ALA A 141 7.12 10.75 -6.52
C ALA A 141 5.70 11.17 -6.10
N ILE A 142 5.14 10.53 -5.08
CA ILE A 142 3.78 10.78 -4.59
C ILE A 142 3.84 11.03 -3.08
N PRO A 143 3.50 12.23 -2.58
CA PRO A 143 3.46 12.47 -1.15
C PRO A 143 2.42 11.59 -0.45
N SER A 144 2.80 11.09 0.72
CA SER A 144 1.91 10.33 1.60
C SER A 144 0.90 11.29 2.25
N LYS A 145 -0.36 10.88 2.37
CA LYS A 145 -1.33 11.65 3.18
C LYS A 145 -1.23 11.36 4.68
N PHE A 146 -0.67 10.21 5.03
CA PHE A 146 -0.45 9.81 6.41
C PHE A 146 0.53 10.75 7.14
N ASP A 147 1.66 11.05 6.49
CA ASP A 147 2.62 12.04 6.97
C ASP A 147 3.05 12.92 5.79
N PRO A 148 2.75 14.23 5.81
CA PRO A 148 3.09 15.14 4.71
C PRO A 148 4.60 15.30 4.49
N LYS A 149 5.43 14.89 5.45
CA LYS A 149 6.89 14.88 5.27
C LYS A 149 7.34 13.69 4.45
N LEU A 150 6.56 12.60 4.39
CA LEU A 150 6.95 11.38 3.71
C LEU A 150 6.47 11.38 2.26
N ILE A 151 7.36 10.96 1.36
CA ILE A 151 7.10 10.85 -0.06
C ILE A 151 7.42 9.43 -0.52
N TRP A 152 6.47 8.81 -1.20
CA TRP A 152 6.71 7.58 -1.94
C TRP A 152 7.48 7.90 -3.20
N VAL A 153 8.67 7.30 -3.36
CA VAL A 153 9.53 7.44 -4.52
C VAL A 153 9.64 6.08 -5.19
N ALA A 154 9.14 6.00 -6.42
CA ALA A 154 9.07 4.79 -7.21
C ALA A 154 9.84 4.96 -8.53
N THR A 155 10.76 4.05 -8.81
CA THR A 155 11.47 3.95 -10.09
C THR A 155 11.11 2.63 -10.79
N GLU A 156 11.73 2.38 -11.93
CA GLU A 156 11.68 1.09 -12.60
C GLU A 156 12.13 -0.07 -11.65
N ASP A 157 13.14 0.15 -10.81
CA ASP A 157 13.76 -0.94 -10.02
C ASP A 157 13.60 -0.79 -8.50
N SER A 158 12.97 0.28 -8.04
CA SER A 158 12.87 0.57 -6.60
C SER A 158 11.54 1.20 -6.21
N LEU A 159 11.15 0.97 -4.96
CA LEU A 159 10.07 1.66 -4.28
C LEU A 159 10.53 1.95 -2.84
N CYS A 160 10.59 3.23 -2.50
CA CYS A 160 11.05 3.71 -1.21
C CYS A 160 10.07 4.73 -0.64
N LEU A 161 10.03 4.84 0.68
CA LEU A 161 9.38 5.91 1.43
C LEU A 161 10.47 6.80 2.02
N VAL A 162 10.48 8.07 1.66
CA VAL A 162 11.57 9.01 1.96
C VAL A 162 11.02 10.26 2.65
N ASP A 163 11.68 10.74 3.70
CA ASP A 163 11.39 12.04 4.28
C ASP A 163 11.90 13.15 3.36
N SER A 164 11.00 14.04 2.96
CA SER A 164 11.23 15.12 2.00
C SER A 164 12.20 16.19 2.47
N ILE A 165 12.41 16.32 3.79
CA ILE A 165 13.27 17.33 4.41
C ILE A 165 14.64 16.73 4.70
N SER A 166 14.69 15.61 5.41
CA SER A 166 15.96 14.99 5.82
C SER A 166 16.56 14.08 4.75
N SER A 167 15.78 13.69 3.74
CA SER A 167 16.12 12.63 2.78
C SER A 167 16.41 11.28 3.43
N SER A 168 15.96 11.06 4.68
CA SER A 168 16.06 9.75 5.33
C SER A 168 15.07 8.76 4.73
N ILE A 169 15.46 7.49 4.71
CA ILE A 169 14.64 6.41 4.19
C ILE A 169 13.87 5.78 5.35
N HIS A 170 12.54 5.84 5.27
CA HIS A 170 11.61 5.30 6.28
C HIS A 170 11.04 3.94 5.88
N GLY A 171 11.15 3.58 4.60
CA GLY A 171 10.80 2.26 4.13
C GLY A 171 11.34 1.93 2.75
N VAL A 172 11.60 0.65 2.49
CA VAL A 172 12.19 0.18 1.24
C VAL A 172 11.60 -1.17 0.85
N LEU A 173 11.27 -1.31 -0.43
CA LEU A 173 11.03 -2.62 -1.04
C LEU A 173 12.32 -3.16 -1.66
N HIS A 174 12.85 -4.20 -1.04
CA HIS A 174 13.92 -5.01 -1.59
C HIS A 174 13.32 -6.10 -2.46
N GLN A 175 13.71 -6.14 -3.73
CA GLN A 175 13.27 -7.16 -4.68
C GLN A 175 14.39 -8.14 -5.00
N ASN A 176 14.03 -9.40 -5.17
CA ASN A 176 14.95 -10.48 -5.51
C ASN A 176 16.18 -10.54 -4.59
N SER A 177 15.97 -10.35 -3.29
CA SER A 177 17.04 -10.29 -2.31
C SER A 177 17.11 -11.56 -1.47
N ILE A 178 18.28 -11.85 -0.94
CA ILE A 178 18.49 -12.87 0.08
C ILE A 178 18.98 -12.20 1.36
N LEU A 179 18.54 -12.74 2.47
CA LEU A 179 19.15 -12.47 3.76
C LEU A 179 20.04 -13.67 4.05
N PRO A 180 21.38 -13.53 4.03
CA PRO A 180 22.27 -14.60 4.44
C PRO A 180 21.85 -14.96 5.86
N SER A 181 21.36 -16.19 6.04
CA SER A 181 20.99 -16.69 7.35
C SER A 181 22.21 -16.52 8.24
N ILE A 182 22.13 -15.59 9.20
CA ILE A 182 23.07 -15.60 10.31
C ILE A 182 22.94 -17.02 10.87
N PRO A 183 24.02 -17.82 10.93
CA PRO A 183 23.92 -19.19 11.39
C PRO A 183 23.21 -19.14 12.74
N PHE A 184 21.98 -19.65 12.77
CA PHE A 184 21.23 -19.83 13.99
C PHE A 184 22.10 -20.74 14.83
N LYS A 185 22.94 -20.17 15.71
CA LYS A 185 23.56 -20.92 16.78
C LYS A 185 22.37 -21.49 17.53
N SER A 186 22.07 -22.77 17.29
CA SER A 186 21.00 -23.46 17.98
C SER A 186 21.25 -23.21 19.46
N CYS A 187 20.37 -22.44 20.09
CA CYS A 187 20.36 -22.29 21.53
C CYS A 187 19.93 -23.65 22.10
N ILE A 188 20.87 -24.60 22.10
CA ILE A 188 20.82 -25.72 23.04
C ILE A 188 21.00 -25.04 24.40
N PRO A 189 20.01 -25.09 25.30
CA PRO A 189 20.12 -24.48 26.61
C PRO A 189 21.09 -25.31 27.45
N ILE A 190 22.39 -25.04 27.34
CA ILE A 190 23.35 -25.52 28.32
C ILE A 190 23.26 -24.56 29.51
N SER A 191 22.65 -25.09 30.55
CA SER A 191 22.39 -24.44 31.83
C SER A 191 23.68 -24.03 32.54
N THR A 192 23.50 -23.19 33.56
CA THR A 192 24.46 -22.79 34.60
C THR A 192 25.53 -21.74 34.25
N SER A 193 25.13 -20.47 34.26
CA SER A 193 25.53 -19.51 35.31
C SER A 193 25.17 -18.06 34.90
N ARG A 194 24.55 -17.37 35.86
CA ARG A 194 24.15 -15.96 35.95
C ARG A 194 24.62 -15.01 34.82
N PRO A 195 23.72 -14.56 33.91
CA PRO A 195 24.05 -13.57 32.89
C PRO A 195 23.76 -12.15 33.37
N GLU A 196 24.70 -11.23 33.09
CA GLU A 196 24.45 -9.79 33.11
C GLU A 196 23.57 -9.36 31.92
N PRO A 197 22.72 -8.33 32.07
CA PRO A 197 21.87 -7.82 31.00
C PRO A 197 22.71 -7.01 30.00
N ARG A 198 23.35 -7.70 29.05
CA ARG A 198 23.92 -7.07 27.87
C ARG A 198 22.82 -6.88 26.83
N HIS A 199 22.39 -5.64 26.64
CA HIS A 199 21.58 -5.18 25.52
C HIS A 199 22.35 -5.39 24.20
N ASN A 200 22.40 -6.62 23.73
CA ASN A 200 22.90 -6.93 22.39
C ASN A 200 21.77 -6.59 21.41
N ASN A 201 21.83 -5.39 20.83
CA ASN A 201 20.99 -5.10 19.67
C ASN A 201 21.26 -6.16 18.61
N PRO A 202 20.22 -6.91 18.15
CA PRO A 202 20.41 -7.87 17.08
C PRO A 202 20.92 -7.11 15.86
N LYS A 203 22.14 -7.41 15.42
CA LYS A 203 22.69 -6.88 14.18
C LYS A 203 21.74 -7.31 13.06
N SER A 204 20.97 -6.38 12.49
CA SER A 204 20.15 -6.70 11.33
C SER A 204 21.08 -7.23 10.24
N GLY A 205 20.76 -8.41 9.72
CA GLY A 205 21.56 -8.99 8.64
C GLY A 205 21.53 -8.05 7.44
N LYS A 206 22.68 -7.88 6.77
CA LYS A 206 22.74 -7.11 5.52
C LYS A 206 21.92 -7.84 4.46
N ILE A 207 20.99 -7.15 3.82
CA ILE A 207 20.22 -7.69 2.68
C ILE A 207 21.10 -7.64 1.44
N HIS A 208 21.16 -8.75 0.70
CA HIS A 208 21.91 -8.84 -0.55
C HIS A 208 20.95 -9.03 -1.72
N ARG A 209 21.00 -8.14 -2.72
CA ARG A 209 20.30 -8.38 -3.99
C ARG A 209 20.93 -9.56 -4.70
N THR A 210 20.10 -10.40 -5.31
CA THR A 210 20.55 -11.49 -6.19
C THR A 210 20.32 -11.10 -7.64
N CYS A 211 21.23 -11.51 -8.51
CA CYS A 211 21.10 -11.29 -9.96
C CYS A 211 20.34 -12.43 -10.67
N ILE A 212 19.92 -13.47 -9.94
CA ILE A 212 19.24 -14.64 -10.50
C ILE A 212 17.74 -14.46 -10.25
N PRO A 213 16.92 -14.25 -11.29
CA PRO A 213 15.48 -14.10 -11.14
C PRO A 213 14.87 -15.33 -10.44
N GLY A 214 14.04 -15.09 -9.44
CA GLY A 214 13.32 -16.15 -8.70
C GLY A 214 14.12 -16.82 -7.58
N LEU A 215 15.41 -16.52 -7.42
CA LEU A 215 16.21 -17.04 -6.31
C LEU A 215 15.98 -16.27 -5.01
N GLY A 216 15.73 -14.96 -5.12
CA GLY A 216 15.52 -14.09 -3.97
C GLY A 216 14.07 -13.99 -3.52
N HIS A 217 13.89 -13.46 -2.31
CA HIS A 217 12.62 -13.04 -1.76
C HIS A 217 12.40 -11.54 -1.94
N ARG A 218 11.18 -11.09 -1.63
CA ARG A 218 10.86 -9.66 -1.51
C ARG A 218 10.79 -9.32 -0.04
N PHE A 219 11.42 -8.23 0.35
CA PHE A 219 11.37 -7.72 1.71
C PHE A 219 10.87 -6.29 1.71
N LEU A 220 9.99 -5.99 2.66
CA LEU A 220 9.55 -4.64 2.99
C LEU A 220 10.23 -4.26 4.30
N GLU A 221 11.07 -3.25 4.25
CA GLU A 221 11.70 -2.63 5.41
C GLU A 221 10.87 -1.39 5.80
N LEU A 222 10.54 -1.25 7.08
CA LEU A 222 9.78 -0.13 7.65
C LEU A 222 10.40 0.28 8.99
N GLU A 223 10.26 1.54 9.40
CA GLU A 223 10.58 1.91 10.79
C GLU A 223 9.66 1.20 11.79
N SER A 224 10.18 0.87 12.97
CA SER A 224 9.45 0.14 14.02
C SER A 224 8.63 1.04 14.94
N ASN A 225 8.67 2.36 14.76
CA ASN A 225 8.00 3.35 15.62
C ASN A 225 6.51 3.57 15.28
N HIS A 226 5.99 2.92 14.25
CA HIS A 226 4.61 3.07 13.79
C HIS A 226 3.62 2.35 14.72
N THR A 227 2.44 2.93 14.93
CA THR A 227 1.33 2.21 15.56
C THR A 227 0.79 1.13 14.61
N PRO A 228 0.06 0.11 15.11
CA PRO A 228 -0.50 -0.93 14.24
C PRO A 228 -1.37 -0.40 13.11
N GLU A 229 -2.14 0.67 13.35
CA GLU A 229 -2.99 1.32 12.34
C GLU A 229 -2.15 1.98 11.25
N GLN A 230 -1.09 2.68 11.66
CA GLN A 230 -0.13 3.31 10.75
C GLN A 230 0.62 2.26 9.93
N GLU A 231 1.01 1.14 10.55
CA GLU A 231 1.65 0.03 9.86
C GLU A 231 0.72 -0.57 8.79
N VAL A 232 -0.56 -0.78 9.09
CA VAL A 232 -1.56 -1.25 8.12
C VAL A 232 -1.71 -0.26 6.96
N GLU A 233 -1.81 1.03 7.25
CA GLU A 233 -1.89 2.06 6.22
C GLU A 233 -0.64 2.11 5.34
N LEU A 234 0.55 2.01 5.93
CA LEU A 234 1.82 1.95 5.19
C LEU A 234 1.92 0.70 4.32
N ILE A 235 1.48 -0.45 4.83
CA ILE A 235 1.44 -1.71 4.07
C ILE A 235 0.49 -1.60 2.88
N VAL A 236 -0.73 -1.08 3.08
CA VAL A 236 -1.69 -0.90 1.98
C VAL A 236 -1.19 0.14 0.98
N SER A 237 -0.65 1.26 1.45
CA SER A 237 -0.03 2.29 0.62
C SER A 237 1.11 1.74 -0.21
N PHE A 238 1.96 0.91 0.40
CA PHE A 238 3.04 0.22 -0.28
C PHE A 238 2.52 -0.66 -1.43
N PHE A 239 1.49 -1.49 -1.19
CA PHE A 239 0.92 -2.34 -2.23
C PHE A 239 0.28 -1.53 -3.36
N MET A 240 -0.45 -0.46 -3.02
CA MET A 240 -1.01 0.46 -4.01
C MET A 240 0.08 1.12 -4.85
N MET A 241 1.14 1.62 -4.21
CA MET A 241 2.29 2.21 -4.90
C MET A 241 3.02 1.21 -5.78
N GLU A 242 3.19 -0.05 -5.35
CA GLU A 242 3.82 -1.09 -6.14
C GLU A 242 2.97 -1.43 -7.38
N MET A 243 1.64 -1.47 -7.26
CA MET A 243 0.74 -1.65 -8.41
C MET A 243 0.82 -0.47 -9.39
N ILE A 244 0.80 0.77 -8.87
CA ILE A 244 0.97 1.98 -9.65
C ILE A 244 2.33 1.95 -10.38
N ARG A 245 3.41 1.66 -9.67
CA ARG A 245 4.76 1.55 -10.24
C ARG A 245 4.83 0.52 -11.37
N ARG A 246 4.31 -0.69 -11.15
CA ARG A 246 4.25 -1.74 -12.19
C ARG A 246 3.46 -1.32 -13.42
N GLY A 247 2.34 -0.61 -13.21
CA GLY A 247 1.52 -0.07 -14.29
C GLY A 247 2.27 0.98 -15.11
N ARG A 248 3.06 1.85 -14.47
CA ARG A 248 3.86 2.88 -15.14
C ARG A 248 4.99 2.32 -15.98
N PHE A 249 5.76 1.40 -15.40
CA PHE A 249 7.00 0.89 -15.98
C PHE A 249 6.81 -0.45 -16.71
N THR A 250 5.57 -0.81 -17.08
CA THR A 250 5.24 -1.98 -17.92
C THR A 250 5.71 -3.34 -17.42
N PHE A 251 5.88 -3.52 -16.10
CA PHE A 251 6.51 -4.74 -15.55
C PHE A 251 5.68 -6.02 -15.62
N THR A 252 4.36 -5.94 -15.78
CA THR A 252 3.51 -7.14 -15.84
C THR A 252 2.15 -6.88 -16.49
N PRO A 253 1.52 -7.92 -17.08
CA PRO A 253 0.16 -7.90 -17.59
C PRO A 253 -0.87 -8.03 -16.46
N TYR A 254 -0.65 -7.40 -15.29
CA TYR A 254 -1.79 -7.01 -14.47
C TYR A 254 -2.45 -5.85 -15.21
N THR A 255 -3.10 -6.17 -16.33
CA THR A 255 -3.91 -5.25 -17.11
C THR A 255 -5.18 -4.98 -16.31
N PHE A 256 -5.03 -4.26 -15.20
CA PHE A 256 -5.99 -3.21 -14.89
C PHE A 256 -5.90 -2.28 -16.10
N GLU A 257 -6.71 -2.60 -17.11
CA GLU A 257 -7.03 -1.78 -18.27
C GLU A 257 -6.71 -0.30 -17.96
N ARG A 258 -5.74 0.30 -18.66
CA ARG A 258 -5.08 1.58 -18.34
C ARG A 258 -5.96 2.47 -17.45
N SER A 259 -5.72 2.44 -16.13
CA SER A 259 -6.54 3.16 -15.15
C SER A 259 -6.68 4.63 -15.53
N ASN A 260 -7.89 5.20 -15.38
CA ASN A 260 -8.11 6.64 -15.59
C ASN A 260 -7.25 7.50 -14.64
N PHE A 261 -6.69 6.91 -13.59
CA PHE A 261 -5.68 7.57 -12.77
C PHE A 261 -4.47 8.02 -13.60
N TRP A 262 -4.01 7.18 -14.53
CA TRP A 262 -2.93 7.54 -15.46
C TRP A 262 -3.36 8.64 -16.39
N SER A 263 -4.57 8.55 -16.95
CA SER A 263 -5.05 9.59 -17.85
C SER A 263 -5.22 10.93 -17.12
N ILE A 264 -5.64 10.95 -15.85
CA ILE A 264 -5.73 12.19 -15.07
C ILE A 264 -4.34 12.79 -14.83
N ILE A 265 -3.34 11.99 -14.44
CA ILE A 265 -1.99 12.51 -14.22
C ILE A 265 -1.36 12.96 -15.56
N GLU A 266 -1.52 12.18 -16.62
CA GLU A 266 -1.05 12.52 -17.96
C GLU A 266 -1.72 13.80 -18.50
N VAL A 267 -3.03 13.96 -18.32
CA VAL A 267 -3.78 15.16 -18.72
C VAL A 267 -3.30 16.37 -17.92
N LYS A 268 -3.07 16.22 -16.61
CA LYS A 268 -2.52 17.29 -15.77
C LYS A 268 -1.12 17.70 -16.22
N GLU A 269 -0.23 16.74 -16.52
CA GLU A 269 1.09 17.04 -17.08
C GLU A 269 1.01 17.75 -18.43
N LEU A 270 0.12 17.29 -19.30
CA LEU A 270 -0.10 17.88 -20.62
C LEU A 270 -0.59 19.33 -20.50
N LEU A 271 -1.51 19.59 -19.56
CA LEU A 271 -2.00 20.93 -19.25
C LEU A 271 -0.89 21.83 -18.69
N MET A 272 -0.09 21.32 -17.74
CA MET A 272 1.02 22.08 -17.15
C MET A 272 2.09 22.43 -18.21
N ARG A 273 2.42 21.52 -19.12
CA ARG A 273 3.32 21.82 -20.26
C ARG A 273 2.72 22.88 -21.19
N LYS A 274 1.42 22.81 -21.50
CA LYS A 274 0.76 23.82 -22.36
C LYS A 274 0.70 25.20 -21.72
N LEU A 275 0.56 25.29 -20.39
CA LEU A 275 0.49 26.56 -19.66
C LEU A 275 1.88 27.16 -19.36
N GLY A 276 2.92 26.33 -19.20
CA GLY A 276 4.29 26.78 -18.95
C GLY A 276 4.98 27.47 -20.14
N VAL A 277 4.55 27.20 -21.37
CA VAL A 277 5.16 27.76 -22.59
C VAL A 277 4.83 29.25 -22.79
N LYS A 278 3.86 29.81 -22.06
CA LYS A 278 3.32 31.16 -22.35
C LYS A 278 3.90 32.32 -21.54
N ARG A 279 4.92 32.11 -20.68
CA ARG A 279 5.38 33.15 -19.73
C ARG A 279 6.66 33.92 -20.10
N ASN A 280 7.27 33.66 -21.26
CA ASN A 280 8.44 34.41 -21.74
C ASN A 280 8.22 34.98 -23.15
N ARG A 281 7.29 35.92 -23.30
CA ARG A 281 7.26 36.86 -24.42
C ARG A 281 6.87 38.24 -23.92
#